data_AF-A0A140LCW4-F1
#
_entry.id   AF-A0A140LCW4-F1
#
_cell.length_a   1.000
_cell.length_b   1.000
_cell.length_c   1.000
_cell.angle_alpha   90.00
_cell.angle_beta   90.00
_cell.angle_gamma   90.00
#
_symmetry.space_group_name_H-M   'P 1'
#
loop_
_entity.id
_entity.type
_entity.pdbx_description
1 polymer ?
#
loop_
_entity_poly.entity_id
_entity_poly.type
_entity_poly.pdbx_seq_one_letter_code
_entity_poly.pdbx_strand_id
1 'polypeptide(L)'
;MLNILEKKAAKGEKVFSESIAVMGARLKEDVVEKIKSFGAEIINLTCTGEERTFDVEPEGDLLRNYAESLLNLTPCMRMAKDRNILEGKRFKGIIYNTIKFCDFYAYEYAELKDKLDIPLLKIETDYTDSGSGQILTRVDAFLESIGMKKVEKEKARGGYFAGIDSGSTSANVVIIDENKNIISYSIVPTGPKALESARKAFELALKDAGLKENDIKKVVATGYGRVSIPFAEKTVTEITCHGKGAFFMDSAVRTVIDIGGQDSKVIRLDDEGNVVDFVMNDKCSAGTGRFLEVMARTLGVSIEEMGKVTDKAREDITITSMCTVFAESEVISLIAENKDQRDIIHALNKAVASKAVSLIERIGRKGSYMMTGGVAKNRGVVNAIEKKLGEKILIPPEPQIIGALGAALIALEGK
;
A
#
# COMPACT_ATOMS: atom_id res chain seq x y z
N MET A 1 28.72 37.99 -42.75
CA MET A 1 28.55 38.25 -44.19
C MET A 1 29.14 37.05 -44.92
N LEU A 2 28.29 36.22 -45.56
CA LEU A 2 28.58 35.14 -46.54
C LEU A 2 29.58 34.05 -46.11
N ASN A 3 29.35 32.74 -46.19
CA ASN A 3 28.45 31.84 -46.90
C ASN A 3 28.27 30.63 -45.97
N ILE A 4 27.11 30.00 -45.84
CA ILE A 4 26.68 28.89 -46.70
C ILE A 4 25.14 28.82 -46.60
N LEU A 5 24.49 29.60 -47.46
CA LEU A 5 23.14 29.31 -47.93
C LEU A 5 23.33 28.84 -49.36
N GLU A 6 23.47 27.53 -49.55
CA GLU A 6 23.20 26.78 -50.79
C GLU A 6 23.91 25.42 -50.72
N LYS A 7 23.20 24.39 -50.27
CA LYS A 7 23.05 23.13 -51.03
C LYS A 7 22.15 22.13 -50.30
N LYS A 8 21.11 21.75 -51.05
CA LYS A 8 20.36 20.49 -51.01
C LYS A 8 19.40 20.28 -49.83
N ALA A 9 18.25 20.96 -49.97
CA ALA A 9 16.99 20.22 -49.98
C ALA A 9 17.07 19.09 -51.03
N ALA A 10 17.30 17.86 -50.57
CA ALA A 10 17.19 16.67 -51.40
C ALA A 10 16.51 15.56 -50.61
N LYS A 11 15.18 15.48 -50.81
CA LYS A 11 14.30 14.31 -50.80
C LYS A 11 14.66 13.15 -49.84
N GLY A 12 13.81 12.98 -48.82
CA GLY A 12 13.68 11.73 -48.07
C GLY A 12 12.99 11.94 -46.72
N GLU A 13 11.70 11.61 -46.67
CA GLU A 13 10.86 11.34 -45.47
C GLU A 13 10.70 12.42 -44.39
N LYS A 14 9.48 12.99 -44.32
CA LYS A 14 8.97 13.70 -43.14
C LYS A 14 8.77 12.68 -42.01
N VAL A 15 9.75 12.52 -41.14
CA VAL A 15 9.54 11.99 -39.80
C VAL A 15 9.93 13.10 -38.83
N PHE A 16 8.95 13.85 -38.33
CA PHE A 16 9.18 14.64 -37.12
C PHE A 16 9.38 13.61 -36.01
N SER A 17 10.54 13.61 -35.35
CA SER A 17 10.63 12.88 -34.07
C SER A 17 9.62 13.51 -33.13
N GLU A 18 8.95 12.71 -32.30
CA GLU A 18 8.06 13.19 -31.23
C GLU A 18 8.90 13.86 -30.10
N SER A 19 9.93 14.62 -30.46
CA SER A 19 10.88 15.22 -29.53
C SER A 19 10.50 16.67 -29.19
N ILE A 20 10.62 16.99 -27.92
CA ILE A 20 10.41 18.34 -27.35
C ILE A 20 11.72 18.80 -26.74
N ALA A 21 12.21 19.96 -27.20
CA ALA A 21 13.37 20.59 -26.59
C ALA A 21 12.93 21.39 -25.36
N VAL A 22 13.65 21.22 -24.25
CA VAL A 22 13.45 22.02 -23.04
C VAL A 22 14.66 22.92 -22.83
N MET A 23 14.42 24.22 -22.64
CA MET A 23 15.46 25.25 -22.66
C MET A 23 15.30 26.25 -21.49
N GLY A 24 16.34 27.03 -21.22
CA GLY A 24 16.35 28.03 -20.16
C GLY A 24 16.72 27.42 -18.81
N ALA A 25 15.93 27.72 -17.77
CA ALA A 25 16.14 27.18 -16.43
C ALA A 25 15.65 25.72 -16.30
N ARG A 26 16.16 25.00 -15.28
CA ARG A 26 15.73 23.62 -14.98
C ARG A 26 14.20 23.53 -14.87
N LEU A 27 13.60 22.52 -15.49
CA LEU A 27 12.17 22.24 -15.30
C LEU A 27 11.92 21.52 -13.98
N LYS A 28 10.78 21.82 -13.35
CA LYS A 28 10.24 20.99 -12.28
C LYS A 28 9.86 19.61 -12.84
N GLU A 29 9.90 18.61 -11.97
CA GLU A 29 9.65 17.21 -12.33
C GLU A 29 8.24 16.97 -12.86
N ASP A 30 7.23 17.61 -12.28
CA ASP A 30 5.84 17.56 -12.72
C ASP A 30 5.66 18.02 -14.19
N VAL A 31 6.38 19.06 -14.62
CA VAL A 31 6.37 19.54 -16.00
C VAL A 31 7.06 18.54 -16.94
N VAL A 32 8.16 17.94 -16.51
CA VAL A 32 8.88 16.90 -17.27
C VAL A 32 7.99 15.66 -17.46
N GLU A 33 7.33 15.20 -16.40
CA GLU A 33 6.37 14.09 -16.44
C GLU A 33 5.19 14.38 -17.35
N LYS A 34 4.70 15.63 -17.34
CA LYS A 34 3.63 16.08 -18.23
C LYS A 34 4.02 15.96 -19.69
N ILE A 35 5.21 16.40 -20.06
CA ILE A 35 5.73 16.28 -21.44
C ILE A 35 5.85 14.80 -21.82
N LYS A 36 6.42 13.96 -20.95
CA LYS A 36 6.52 12.51 -21.17
C LYS A 36 5.15 11.84 -21.35
N SER A 37 4.09 12.36 -20.72
CA SER A 37 2.73 11.79 -20.85
C SER A 37 2.14 11.88 -22.27
N PHE A 38 2.72 12.69 -23.14
CA PHE A 38 2.39 12.77 -24.57
C PHE A 38 3.29 11.88 -25.44
N GLY A 39 4.08 10.98 -24.83
CA GLY A 39 5.01 10.12 -25.56
C GLY A 39 6.21 10.89 -26.12
N ALA A 40 6.47 12.08 -25.60
CA ALA A 40 7.51 12.97 -26.09
C ALA A 40 8.90 12.51 -25.64
N GLU A 41 9.86 12.44 -26.58
CA GLU A 41 11.28 12.37 -26.25
C GLU A 41 11.76 13.77 -25.80
N ILE A 42 12.36 13.88 -24.62
CA ILE A 42 12.77 15.19 -24.10
C ILE A 42 14.25 15.40 -24.37
N ILE A 43 14.57 16.46 -25.10
CA ILE A 43 15.95 16.87 -25.37
C ILE A 43 16.27 18.03 -24.42
N ASN A 44 17.11 17.76 -23.41
CA ASN A 44 17.33 18.68 -22.31
C ASN A 44 18.47 19.66 -22.56
N LEU A 45 18.10 20.86 -23.00
CA LEU A 45 19.01 21.98 -23.27
C LEU A 45 18.89 23.07 -22.19
N THR A 46 18.41 22.72 -20.99
CA THR A 46 18.34 23.66 -19.86
C THR A 46 19.73 23.93 -19.26
N CYS A 47 19.82 24.87 -18.32
CA CYS A 47 21.07 25.21 -17.64
C CYS A 47 21.73 24.05 -16.86
N THR A 48 21.03 22.94 -16.65
CA THR A 48 21.54 21.72 -16.03
C THR A 48 22.00 20.67 -17.04
N GLY A 49 21.82 20.89 -18.35
CA GLY A 49 22.22 19.97 -19.42
C GLY A 49 21.48 18.62 -19.39
N GLU A 50 21.87 17.70 -20.28
CA GLU A 50 21.41 16.31 -20.24
C GLU A 50 22.02 15.56 -19.03
N GLU A 51 23.25 15.88 -18.64
CA GLU A 51 23.90 15.31 -17.45
C GLU A 51 24.92 16.29 -16.85
N ARG A 52 24.60 16.91 -15.70
CA ARG A 52 25.64 17.32 -14.74
C ARG A 52 25.91 16.13 -13.83
N THR A 53 26.53 15.09 -14.39
CA THR A 53 27.05 13.95 -13.64
C THR A 53 28.42 14.35 -13.09
N PHE A 54 28.58 14.25 -11.77
CA PHE A 54 29.90 14.38 -11.14
C PHE A 54 30.56 13.02 -11.23
N ASP A 55 31.37 12.82 -12.26
CA ASP A 55 32.21 11.63 -12.34
C ASP A 55 33.39 11.85 -11.39
N VAL A 56 33.28 11.32 -10.18
CA VAL A 56 34.29 11.44 -9.13
C VAL A 56 34.73 10.04 -8.76
N GLU A 57 35.94 9.66 -9.18
CA GLU A 57 36.53 8.40 -8.75
C GLU A 57 36.77 8.43 -7.23
N PRO A 58 36.25 7.44 -6.46
CA PRO A 58 36.38 7.39 -5.00
C PRO A 58 37.81 7.10 -4.52
N GLU A 59 38.67 6.62 -5.41
CA GLU A 59 40.02 6.18 -5.10
C GLU A 59 41.01 7.31 -5.39
N GLY A 60 41.65 7.86 -4.35
CA GLY A 60 42.63 8.95 -4.47
C GLY A 60 42.28 10.23 -3.71
N ASP A 61 42.83 11.37 -4.14
CA ASP A 61 42.55 12.68 -3.55
C ASP A 61 41.17 13.19 -4.03
N LEU A 62 40.16 12.80 -3.28
CA LEU A 62 38.75 13.09 -3.55
C LEU A 62 38.49 14.59 -3.77
N LEU A 63 39.18 15.47 -3.03
CA LEU A 63 38.97 16.91 -3.15
C LEU A 63 39.50 17.43 -4.49
N ARG A 64 40.63 16.89 -4.95
CA ARG A 64 41.19 17.23 -6.26
C ARG A 64 40.32 16.69 -7.39
N ASN A 65 39.91 15.42 -7.33
CA ASN A 65 39.05 14.81 -8.35
C ASN A 65 37.71 15.53 -8.46
N TYR A 66 37.11 15.90 -7.32
CA TYR A 66 35.89 16.70 -7.28
C TYR A 66 36.09 18.10 -7.86
N ALA A 67 37.20 18.77 -7.52
CA ALA A 67 37.51 20.09 -8.07
C ALA A 67 37.77 20.04 -9.58
N GLU A 68 38.48 19.03 -10.08
CA GLU A 68 38.70 18.82 -11.51
C GLU A 68 37.39 18.52 -12.26
N SER A 69 36.51 17.69 -11.68
CA SER A 69 35.17 17.43 -12.22
C SER A 69 34.34 18.72 -12.31
N LEU A 70 34.33 19.54 -11.25
CA LEU A 70 33.64 20.83 -11.20
C LEU A 70 34.16 21.85 -12.22
N LEU A 71 35.48 21.96 -12.37
CA LEU A 71 36.12 22.96 -13.24
C LEU A 71 36.02 22.60 -14.72
N ASN A 72 35.86 21.31 -15.05
CA ASN A 72 35.68 20.82 -16.41
C ASN A 72 34.20 20.66 -16.82
N LEU A 73 33.25 21.04 -15.96
CA LEU A 73 31.84 21.08 -16.32
C LEU A 73 31.62 22.04 -17.50
N THR A 74 30.71 21.64 -18.39
CA THR A 74 30.24 22.55 -19.44
C THR A 74 29.70 23.82 -18.76
N PRO A 75 30.20 25.02 -19.13
CA PRO A 75 29.79 26.25 -18.49
C PRO A 75 28.28 26.42 -18.55
N CYS A 76 27.71 27.04 -17.51
CA CYS A 76 26.29 27.43 -17.49
C CYS A 76 25.90 28.03 -18.85
N MET A 77 24.69 27.72 -19.36
CA MET A 77 24.20 28.24 -20.64
C MET A 77 24.20 29.79 -20.73
N ARG A 78 24.31 30.49 -19.59
CA ARG A 78 24.58 31.95 -19.47
C ARG A 78 25.97 32.37 -19.98
N MET A 79 26.92 31.44 -20.04
CA MET A 79 28.35 31.66 -20.30
C MET A 79 28.82 31.04 -21.63
N ALA A 80 27.94 30.32 -22.33
CA ALA A 80 28.20 29.78 -23.67
C ALA A 80 27.97 30.88 -24.73
N LYS A 81 29.01 31.25 -25.47
CA LYS A 81 28.96 32.33 -26.48
C LYS A 81 28.35 31.91 -27.82
N ASP A 82 28.27 30.63 -28.12
CA ASP A 82 27.85 30.12 -29.43
C ASP A 82 26.82 28.99 -29.27
N ARG A 83 25.68 29.12 -29.94
CA ARG A 83 24.49 28.24 -29.77
C ARG A 83 24.28 27.28 -30.96
N ASN A 84 25.37 26.83 -31.59
CA ASN A 84 25.33 25.88 -32.72
C ASN A 84 24.71 24.51 -32.38
N ILE A 85 24.36 24.24 -31.12
CA ILE A 85 23.66 23.00 -30.67
C ILE A 85 22.25 22.87 -31.25
N LEU A 86 21.61 23.97 -31.65
CA LEU A 86 20.30 23.95 -32.33
C LEU A 86 20.43 23.69 -33.84
N GLU A 87 21.62 23.87 -34.43
CA GLU A 87 21.83 23.62 -35.86
C GLU A 87 21.80 22.12 -36.15
N GLY A 88 20.90 21.70 -37.04
CA GLY A 88 20.74 20.30 -37.45
C GLY A 88 19.83 19.45 -36.56
N LYS A 89 19.43 19.91 -35.36
CA LYS A 89 18.42 19.25 -34.53
C LYS A 89 17.02 19.71 -34.91
N ARG A 90 16.08 18.78 -35.08
CA ARG A 90 14.66 19.06 -35.39
C ARG A 90 13.78 18.59 -34.25
N PHE A 91 12.99 19.51 -33.69
CA PHE A 91 12.04 19.27 -32.60
C PHE A 91 10.62 19.66 -33.04
N LYS A 92 9.60 19.05 -32.43
CA LYS A 92 8.18 19.37 -32.69
C LYS A 92 7.73 20.67 -32.00
N GLY A 93 8.41 21.02 -30.90
CA GLY A 93 8.18 22.25 -30.15
C GLY A 93 9.28 22.49 -29.11
N ILE A 94 9.36 23.72 -28.61
CA ILE A 94 10.31 24.14 -27.58
C ILE A 94 9.52 24.63 -26.35
N ILE A 95 9.85 24.11 -25.17
CA ILE A 95 9.37 24.63 -23.89
C ILE A 95 10.53 25.36 -23.21
N TYR A 96 10.40 26.68 -23.10
CA TYR A 96 11.43 27.54 -22.59
C TYR A 96 11.04 28.05 -21.20
N ASN A 97 11.78 27.61 -20.18
CA ASN A 97 11.54 27.98 -18.79
C ASN A 97 12.35 29.20 -18.38
N THR A 98 11.65 30.20 -17.86
CA THR A 98 12.23 31.40 -17.27
C THR A 98 12.05 31.37 -15.76
N ILE A 99 13.04 31.85 -15.01
CA ILE A 99 12.88 32.07 -13.57
C ILE A 99 12.21 33.43 -13.38
N LYS A 100 11.24 33.54 -12.47
CA LYS A 100 10.65 34.83 -12.11
C LYS A 100 11.77 35.82 -11.76
N PHE A 101 11.68 37.03 -12.31
CA PHE A 101 12.66 38.11 -12.12
C PHE A 101 14.05 37.86 -12.73
N CYS A 102 14.21 36.88 -13.64
CA CYS A 102 15.46 36.68 -14.37
C CYS A 102 15.38 37.23 -15.80
N ASP A 103 15.89 38.46 -16.00
CA ASP A 103 15.85 39.14 -17.30
C ASP A 103 16.65 38.42 -18.39
N PHE A 104 17.73 37.73 -18.02
CA PHE A 104 18.59 37.03 -18.97
C PHE A 104 17.83 36.02 -19.82
N TYR A 105 17.02 35.16 -19.17
CA TYR A 105 16.20 34.16 -19.86
C TYR A 105 15.06 34.79 -20.67
N ALA A 106 14.57 35.97 -20.25
CA ALA A 106 13.53 36.69 -20.99
C ALA A 106 14.07 37.26 -22.31
N TYR A 107 15.27 37.84 -22.31
CA TYR A 107 15.92 38.33 -23.53
C TYR A 107 16.26 37.20 -24.50
N GLU A 108 16.82 36.10 -24.00
CA GLU A 108 17.11 34.92 -24.83
C GLU A 108 15.83 34.34 -25.46
N TYR A 109 14.75 34.23 -24.68
CA TYR A 109 13.47 33.78 -25.21
C TYR A 109 12.97 34.65 -26.37
N ALA A 110 13.05 35.98 -26.23
CA ALA A 110 12.61 36.91 -27.26
C ALA A 110 13.43 36.74 -28.55
N GLU A 111 14.75 36.63 -28.42
CA GLU A 111 15.65 36.40 -29.56
C GLU A 111 15.36 35.07 -30.27
N LEU A 112 15.13 33.99 -29.52
CA LEU A 112 14.80 32.68 -30.09
C LEU A 112 13.44 32.70 -30.80
N LYS A 113 12.45 33.40 -30.25
CA LYS A 113 11.13 33.55 -30.84
C LYS A 113 11.17 34.26 -32.19
N ASP A 114 12.05 35.23 -32.35
CA ASP A 114 12.17 35.99 -33.60
C ASP A 114 12.98 35.24 -34.67
N LYS A 115 13.88 34.32 -34.26
CA LYS A 115 14.80 33.61 -35.17
C LYS A 115 14.35 32.20 -35.56
N LEU A 116 13.51 31.54 -34.77
CA LEU A 116 13.12 30.15 -34.97
C LEU A 116 11.68 30.02 -35.49
N ASP A 117 11.52 29.26 -36.58
CA ASP A 117 10.21 28.86 -37.12
C ASP A 117 9.73 27.54 -36.48
N ILE A 118 9.76 27.48 -35.14
CA ILE A 118 9.35 26.30 -34.34
C ILE A 118 8.37 26.78 -33.25
N PRO A 119 7.26 26.07 -32.97
CA PRO A 119 6.36 26.40 -31.88
C PRO A 119 7.09 26.51 -30.54
N LEU A 120 6.91 27.63 -29.83
CA LEU A 120 7.68 27.97 -28.64
C LEU A 120 6.74 28.40 -27.49
N LEU A 121 6.75 27.64 -26.39
CA LEU A 121 6.04 27.96 -25.16
C LEU A 121 6.99 28.59 -24.14
N LYS A 122 6.69 29.81 -23.69
CA LYS A 122 7.32 30.39 -22.49
C LYS A 122 6.61 29.92 -21.24
N ILE A 123 7.31 29.30 -20.30
CA ILE A 123 6.82 29.11 -18.93
C ILE A 123 7.70 29.91 -17.96
N GLU A 124 7.12 30.24 -16.81
CA GLU A 124 7.79 31.03 -15.79
C GLU A 124 7.63 30.34 -14.44
N THR A 125 8.74 30.10 -13.75
CA THR A 125 8.81 29.34 -12.50
C THR A 125 9.54 30.12 -11.43
N ASP A 126 9.12 29.98 -10.17
CA ASP A 126 9.85 30.43 -8.98
C ASP A 126 10.23 29.26 -8.06
N TYR A 127 10.06 28.04 -8.55
CA TYR A 127 10.22 26.77 -7.84
C TYR A 127 9.34 26.58 -6.60
N THR A 128 8.44 27.51 -6.27
CA THR A 128 7.41 27.31 -5.25
C THR A 128 6.26 26.48 -5.81
N ASP A 129 5.49 25.80 -4.98
CA ASP A 129 4.36 24.99 -5.44
C ASP A 129 3.12 25.83 -5.80
N SER A 130 3.20 27.14 -5.53
CA SER A 130 2.17 28.10 -5.91
C SER A 130 2.17 28.30 -7.43
N GLY A 131 1.20 27.71 -8.12
CA GLY A 131 0.98 27.91 -9.56
C GLY A 131 1.43 26.76 -10.47
N SER A 132 1.90 25.63 -9.92
CA SER A 132 2.24 24.42 -10.69
C SER A 132 1.09 23.97 -11.60
N GLY A 133 -0.14 23.95 -11.09
CA GLY A 133 -1.33 23.57 -11.86
C GLY A 133 -1.55 24.41 -13.13
N GLN A 134 -1.34 25.72 -13.05
CA GLN A 134 -1.50 26.61 -14.20
C GLN A 134 -0.41 26.38 -15.26
N ILE A 135 0.83 26.12 -14.84
CA ILE A 135 1.94 25.79 -15.75
C ILE A 135 1.64 24.48 -16.48
N LEU A 136 1.17 23.46 -15.76
CA LEU A 136 0.80 22.17 -16.34
C LEU A 136 -0.33 22.29 -17.36
N THR A 137 -1.34 23.12 -17.12
CA THR A 137 -2.41 23.38 -18.09
C THR A 137 -1.89 24.03 -19.37
N ARG A 138 -0.94 24.97 -19.24
CA ARG A 138 -0.32 25.64 -20.40
C ARG A 138 0.55 24.69 -21.23
N VAL A 139 1.26 23.78 -20.57
CA VAL A 139 2.05 22.73 -21.22
C VAL A 139 1.14 21.74 -21.94
N ASP A 140 0.06 21.28 -21.32
CA ASP A 140 -0.96 20.43 -21.96
C ASP A 140 -1.50 21.08 -23.24
N ALA A 141 -1.99 22.31 -23.14
CA ALA A 141 -2.58 23.03 -24.28
C ALA A 141 -1.56 23.24 -25.41
N PHE A 142 -0.29 23.48 -25.06
CA PHE A 142 0.78 23.62 -26.05
C PHE A 142 1.05 22.30 -26.78
N LEU A 143 1.22 21.19 -26.06
CA LEU A 143 1.48 19.87 -26.65
C LEU A 143 0.31 19.41 -27.53
N GLU A 144 -0.93 19.68 -27.12
CA GLU A 144 -2.12 19.44 -27.93
C GLU A 144 -2.12 20.31 -29.21
N SER A 145 -1.75 21.60 -29.10
CA SER A 145 -1.73 22.54 -30.24
C SER A 145 -0.71 22.17 -31.32
N ILE A 146 0.38 21.48 -30.97
CA ILE A 146 1.39 21.00 -31.91
C ILE A 146 1.10 19.57 -32.41
N GLY A 147 -0.10 19.05 -32.14
CA GLY A 147 -0.57 17.78 -32.66
C GLY A 147 0.02 16.55 -31.97
N MET A 148 0.46 16.68 -30.71
CA MET A 148 0.80 15.52 -29.88
C MET A 148 -0.47 15.01 -29.20
N LYS A 149 -0.61 13.68 -29.13
CA LYS A 149 -1.70 13.04 -28.41
C LYS A 149 -1.18 12.52 -27.07
N LYS A 150 -2.00 12.62 -26.02
CA LYS A 150 -1.71 11.91 -24.78
C LYS A 150 -1.58 10.43 -25.12
N VAL A 151 -0.48 9.83 -24.71
CA VAL A 151 -0.36 8.38 -24.76
C VAL A 151 -1.42 7.85 -23.81
N GLU A 152 -2.27 6.94 -24.28
CA GLU A 152 -3.15 6.19 -23.39
C GLU A 152 -2.25 5.44 -22.40
N LYS A 153 -2.12 6.02 -21.21
CA LYS A 153 -1.41 5.38 -20.10
C LYS A 153 -2.16 4.08 -19.82
N GLU A 154 -1.43 2.96 -19.73
CA GLU A 154 -1.79 1.92 -18.77
C GLU A 154 -2.15 2.67 -17.46
N LYS A 155 -3.37 2.45 -16.95
CA LYS A 155 -3.98 3.16 -15.81
C LYS A 155 -2.95 3.84 -14.94
N ALA A 156 -2.98 5.18 -14.89
CA ALA A 156 -2.14 5.96 -13.99
C ALA A 156 -2.17 5.34 -12.59
N ARG A 157 -1.00 4.95 -12.06
CA ARG A 157 -0.85 4.42 -10.70
C ARG A 157 -1.34 5.48 -9.70
N GLY A 158 -2.58 5.36 -9.26
CA GLY A 158 -2.97 5.85 -7.94
C GLY A 158 -2.04 5.22 -6.89
N GLY A 159 -1.78 5.93 -5.80
CA GLY A 159 -0.98 5.36 -4.72
C GLY A 159 -1.59 4.10 -4.17
N TYR A 160 -0.79 3.05 -4.00
CA TYR A 160 -1.21 1.87 -3.26
C TYR A 160 -0.69 1.94 -1.83
N PHE A 161 -1.45 1.38 -0.90
CA PHE A 161 -1.14 1.39 0.52
C PHE A 161 -1.25 -0.03 1.05
N ALA A 162 -0.30 -0.44 1.87
CA ALA A 162 -0.28 -1.78 2.42
C ALA A 162 -0.39 -1.78 3.94
N GLY A 163 -1.19 -2.72 4.45
CA GLY A 163 -1.25 -3.05 5.86
C GLY A 163 -0.78 -4.47 6.08
N ILE A 164 0.08 -4.67 7.08
CA ILE A 164 0.64 -5.97 7.43
C ILE A 164 0.26 -6.30 8.85
N ASP A 165 -0.47 -7.37 9.05
CA ASP A 165 -0.78 -7.92 10.36
C ASP A 165 0.08 -9.15 10.62
N SER A 166 1.14 -8.97 11.42
CA SER A 166 2.06 -10.04 11.79
C SER A 166 1.58 -10.69 13.09
N GLY A 167 0.66 -11.64 12.96
CA GLY A 167 0.10 -12.41 14.07
C GLY A 167 0.95 -13.62 14.47
N SER A 168 0.57 -14.26 15.58
CA SER A 168 1.26 -15.45 16.11
C SER A 168 1.14 -16.68 15.21
N THR A 169 0.06 -16.77 14.44
CA THR A 169 -0.31 -17.97 13.65
C THR A 169 -0.35 -17.68 12.16
N SER A 170 -0.67 -16.45 11.77
CA SER A 170 -0.60 -16.00 10.39
C SER A 170 -0.05 -14.58 10.28
N ALA A 171 0.63 -14.32 9.16
CA ALA A 171 0.94 -12.99 8.66
C ALA A 171 -0.06 -12.67 7.53
N ASN A 172 -0.82 -11.60 7.69
CA ASN A 172 -1.85 -11.19 6.75
C ASN A 172 -1.44 -9.86 6.12
N VAL A 173 -1.65 -9.71 4.81
CA VAL A 173 -1.37 -8.45 4.10
C VAL A 173 -2.58 -8.05 3.30
N VAL A 174 -2.89 -6.75 3.30
CA VAL A 174 -3.91 -6.15 2.44
C VAL A 174 -3.30 -4.97 1.71
N ILE A 175 -3.53 -4.90 0.39
CA ILE A 175 -3.18 -3.76 -0.45
C ILE A 175 -4.47 -3.06 -0.89
N ILE A 176 -4.54 -1.75 -0.67
CA ILE A 176 -5.66 -0.91 -1.10
C ILE A 176 -5.20 0.20 -2.05
N ASP A 177 -6.13 0.70 -2.85
CA ASP A 177 -5.95 1.95 -3.62
C ASP A 177 -6.39 3.20 -2.81
N GLU A 178 -6.21 4.38 -3.41
CA GLU A 178 -6.64 5.67 -2.83
C GLU A 178 -8.15 5.78 -2.59
N ASN A 179 -8.95 4.97 -3.28
CA ASN A 179 -10.40 4.90 -3.12
C ASN A 179 -10.82 3.89 -2.04
N LYS A 180 -9.86 3.30 -1.31
CA LYS A 180 -10.07 2.26 -0.29
C LYS A 180 -10.58 0.93 -0.85
N ASN A 181 -10.43 0.69 -2.15
CA ASN A 181 -10.73 -0.62 -2.72
C ASN A 181 -9.61 -1.59 -2.37
N ILE A 182 -9.96 -2.80 -1.93
CA ILE A 182 -9.01 -3.89 -1.75
C ILE A 182 -8.59 -4.40 -3.13
N ILE A 183 -7.30 -4.27 -3.45
CA ILE A 183 -6.71 -4.71 -4.72
C ILE A 183 -6.27 -6.17 -4.62
N SER A 184 -5.63 -6.51 -3.50
CA SER A 184 -5.23 -7.86 -3.18
C SER A 184 -5.08 -8.04 -1.67
N TYR A 185 -5.07 -9.30 -1.24
CA TYR A 185 -4.66 -9.67 0.10
C TYR A 185 -3.96 -11.03 0.06
N SER A 186 -3.19 -11.32 1.11
CA SER A 186 -2.58 -12.63 1.30
C SER A 186 -2.63 -13.03 2.77
N ILE A 187 -2.66 -14.34 3.01
CA ILE A 187 -2.65 -14.94 4.34
C ILE A 187 -1.58 -16.03 4.30
N VAL A 188 -0.55 -15.89 5.13
CA VAL A 188 0.57 -16.84 5.18
C VAL A 188 0.75 -17.33 6.60
N PRO A 189 0.88 -18.64 6.87
CA PRO A 189 1.19 -19.13 8.20
C PRO A 189 2.48 -18.50 8.76
N THR A 190 2.44 -18.10 10.03
CA THR A 190 3.62 -17.57 10.71
C THR A 190 4.60 -18.71 10.99
N GLY A 191 5.78 -18.62 10.39
CA GLY A 191 6.88 -19.55 10.60
C GLY A 191 7.73 -19.18 11.81
N PRO A 192 8.91 -19.81 11.96
CA PRO A 192 9.82 -19.54 13.07
C PRO A 192 10.29 -18.08 13.16
N LYS A 193 10.27 -17.37 12.03
CA LYS A 193 10.68 -15.98 11.91
C LYS A 193 9.54 -15.14 11.34
N ALA A 194 8.97 -14.28 12.18
CA ALA A 194 7.85 -13.41 11.82
C ALA A 194 8.13 -12.53 10.58
N LEU A 195 9.38 -12.04 10.45
CA LEU A 195 9.81 -11.23 9.30
C LEU A 195 9.72 -12.00 7.97
N GLU A 196 10.15 -13.26 7.94
CA GLU A 196 10.14 -14.06 6.71
C GLU A 196 8.70 -14.33 6.25
N SER A 197 7.80 -14.68 7.17
CA SER A 197 6.38 -14.85 6.87
C SER A 197 5.71 -13.56 6.40
N ALA A 198 6.00 -12.43 7.05
CA ALA A 198 5.47 -11.13 6.66
C ALA A 198 5.98 -10.69 5.28
N ARG A 199 7.27 -10.90 4.99
CA ARG A 199 7.85 -10.58 3.67
C ARG A 199 7.23 -11.46 2.58
N LYS A 200 7.10 -12.76 2.84
CA LYS A 200 6.43 -13.69 1.92
C LYS A 200 4.98 -13.31 1.66
N ALA A 201 4.23 -12.93 2.70
CA ALA A 201 2.86 -12.46 2.55
C ALA A 201 2.81 -11.19 1.70
N PHE A 202 3.71 -10.24 1.94
CA PHE A 202 3.79 -8.99 1.18
C PHE A 202 4.10 -9.22 -0.31
N GLU A 203 5.08 -10.08 -0.61
CA GLU A 203 5.43 -10.46 -1.99
C GLU A 203 4.28 -11.15 -2.72
N LEU A 204 3.53 -12.02 -2.04
CA LEU A 204 2.34 -12.67 -2.62
C LEU A 204 1.24 -11.65 -2.92
N ALA A 205 0.95 -10.73 -2.00
CA ALA A 205 -0.06 -9.70 -2.23
C ALA A 205 0.34 -8.76 -3.39
N LEU A 206 1.62 -8.37 -3.48
CA LEU A 206 2.15 -7.60 -4.60
C LEU A 206 1.99 -8.34 -5.93
N LYS A 207 2.35 -9.62 -5.96
CA LYS A 207 2.24 -10.47 -7.15
C LYS A 207 0.79 -10.59 -7.62
N ASP A 208 -0.14 -10.85 -6.70
CA ASP A 208 -1.56 -11.00 -7.01
C ASP A 208 -2.19 -9.69 -7.49
N ALA A 209 -1.68 -8.54 -7.02
CA ALA A 209 -2.06 -7.22 -7.51
C ALA A 209 -1.37 -6.81 -8.83
N GLY A 210 -0.36 -7.55 -9.29
CA GLY A 210 0.47 -7.13 -10.43
C GLY A 210 1.33 -5.90 -10.13
N LEU A 211 1.69 -5.68 -8.86
CA LEU A 211 2.42 -4.50 -8.37
C LEU A 211 3.87 -4.83 -7.99
N LYS A 212 4.70 -3.78 -7.97
CA LYS A 212 6.05 -3.80 -7.41
C LYS A 212 6.04 -3.06 -6.07
N GLU A 213 7.05 -3.33 -5.24
CA GLU A 213 7.19 -2.66 -3.93
C GLU A 213 7.22 -1.13 -4.05
N ASN A 214 7.88 -0.59 -5.09
CA ASN A 214 7.93 0.86 -5.36
C ASN A 214 6.56 1.47 -5.72
N ASP A 215 5.52 0.66 -5.92
CA ASP A 215 4.16 1.13 -6.19
C ASP A 215 3.39 1.39 -4.88
N ILE A 216 3.90 0.85 -3.77
CA ILE A 216 3.33 1.04 -2.43
C ILE A 216 3.88 2.33 -1.84
N LYS A 217 3.02 3.32 -1.65
CA LYS A 217 3.38 4.62 -1.07
C LYS A 217 3.69 4.55 0.41
N LYS A 218 2.94 3.72 1.14
CA LYS A 218 3.10 3.58 2.59
C LYS A 218 2.75 2.19 3.07
N VAL A 219 3.56 1.68 4.00
CA VAL A 219 3.33 0.41 4.69
C VAL A 219 3.14 0.63 6.18
N VAL A 220 2.05 0.10 6.75
CA VAL A 220 1.82 0.09 8.21
C VAL A 220 1.77 -1.35 8.70
N ALA A 221 2.51 -1.63 9.77
CA ALA A 221 2.51 -2.94 10.43
C ALA A 221 1.70 -2.95 11.73
N THR A 222 1.05 -4.07 12.00
CA THR A 222 0.24 -4.37 13.18
C THR A 222 0.44 -5.83 13.61
N GLY A 223 -0.22 -6.25 14.68
CA GLY A 223 -0.10 -7.58 15.26
C GLY A 223 1.09 -7.71 16.21
N TYR A 224 1.26 -8.90 16.78
CA TYR A 224 2.31 -9.21 17.76
C TYR A 224 3.72 -8.97 17.21
N GLY A 225 3.98 -9.39 15.97
CA GLY A 225 5.27 -9.30 15.30
C GLY A 225 5.58 -7.94 14.65
N ARG A 226 4.72 -6.92 14.81
CA ARG A 226 4.84 -5.63 14.10
C ARG A 226 6.18 -4.93 14.25
N VAL A 227 6.81 -5.05 15.42
CA VAL A 227 8.11 -4.43 15.72
C VAL A 227 9.27 -5.06 14.95
N SER A 228 9.05 -6.26 14.40
CA SER A 228 10.05 -7.02 13.65
C SER A 228 9.96 -6.82 12.14
N ILE A 229 9.16 -5.83 11.68
CA ILE A 229 8.91 -5.55 10.26
C ILE A 229 9.61 -4.23 9.87
N PRO A 230 10.88 -4.27 9.41
CA PRO A 230 11.68 -3.07 9.19
C PRO A 230 11.29 -2.27 7.94
N PHE A 231 10.52 -2.88 7.02
CA PHE A 231 10.01 -2.23 5.82
C PHE A 231 8.62 -1.59 6.03
N ALA A 232 8.09 -1.60 7.25
CA ALA A 232 6.94 -0.81 7.62
C ALA A 232 7.40 0.55 8.15
N GLU A 233 6.84 1.64 7.61
CA GLU A 233 7.19 3.01 8.03
C GLU A 233 6.58 3.37 9.39
N LYS A 234 5.49 2.68 9.77
CA LYS A 234 4.81 2.90 11.04
C LYS A 234 4.27 1.59 11.58
N THR A 235 4.27 1.48 12.91
CA THR A 235 3.61 0.40 13.63
C THR A 235 2.42 0.92 14.41
N VAL A 236 1.33 0.16 14.42
CA VAL A 236 0.09 0.47 15.15
C VAL A 236 -0.39 -0.78 15.89
N THR A 237 -1.13 -0.60 16.98
CA THR A 237 -1.68 -1.73 17.73
C THR A 237 -2.77 -2.44 16.92
N GLU A 238 -2.84 -3.76 17.07
CA GLU A 238 -3.90 -4.57 16.44
C GLU A 238 -5.30 -4.20 16.93
N ILE A 239 -5.42 -3.69 18.16
CA ILE A 239 -6.69 -3.20 18.70
C ILE A 239 -7.22 -2.05 17.83
N THR A 240 -6.37 -1.05 17.56
CA THR A 240 -6.72 0.07 16.70
C THR A 240 -7.01 -0.39 15.27
N CYS A 241 -6.18 -1.28 14.72
CA CYS A 241 -6.33 -1.74 13.35
C CYS A 241 -7.60 -2.60 13.16
N HIS A 242 -7.88 -3.57 14.03
CA HIS A 242 -9.12 -4.35 13.97
C HIS A 242 -10.35 -3.47 14.15
N GLY A 243 -10.32 -2.51 15.08
CA GLY A 243 -11.40 -1.53 15.24
C GLY A 243 -11.65 -0.71 13.97
N LYS A 244 -10.57 -0.17 13.37
CA LYS A 244 -10.63 0.61 12.14
C LYS A 244 -11.13 -0.22 10.94
N GLY A 245 -10.61 -1.42 10.78
CA GLY A 245 -11.00 -2.34 9.72
C GLY A 245 -12.46 -2.77 9.85
N ALA A 246 -12.90 -3.12 11.06
CA ALA A 246 -14.28 -3.49 11.32
C ALA A 246 -15.26 -2.33 11.05
N PHE A 247 -14.96 -1.13 11.54
CA PHE A 247 -15.81 0.04 11.31
C PHE A 247 -15.88 0.44 9.83
N PHE A 248 -14.80 0.25 9.07
CA PHE A 248 -14.81 0.46 7.62
C PHE A 248 -15.71 -0.54 6.89
N MET A 249 -15.71 -1.81 7.32
CA MET A 249 -16.56 -2.84 6.74
C MET A 249 -18.05 -2.59 7.03
N ASP A 250 -18.37 -2.14 8.24
CA ASP A 250 -19.71 -1.72 8.62
C ASP A 250 -19.67 -0.66 9.74
N SER A 251 -20.09 0.57 9.40
CA SER A 251 -20.12 1.70 10.33
C SER A 251 -21.10 1.56 11.49
N ALA A 252 -22.00 0.56 11.46
CA ALA A 252 -22.92 0.26 12.55
C ALA A 252 -22.28 -0.59 13.66
N VAL A 253 -21.09 -1.17 13.43
CA VAL A 253 -20.39 -2.02 14.41
C VAL A 253 -20.04 -1.21 15.65
N ARG A 254 -20.31 -1.78 16.83
CA ARG A 254 -19.93 -1.20 18.13
C ARG A 254 -19.07 -2.10 18.99
N THR A 255 -19.05 -3.39 18.70
CA THR A 255 -18.21 -4.36 19.40
C THR A 255 -17.53 -5.29 18.42
N VAL A 256 -16.20 -5.33 18.42
CA VAL A 256 -15.39 -6.27 17.63
C VAL A 256 -14.95 -7.41 18.54
N ILE A 257 -15.20 -8.65 18.11
CA ILE A 257 -14.78 -9.88 18.77
C ILE A 257 -13.68 -10.50 17.90
N ASP A 258 -12.42 -10.29 18.26
CA ASP A 258 -11.30 -10.87 17.53
C ASP A 258 -10.84 -12.16 18.22
N ILE A 259 -10.90 -13.30 17.53
CA ILE A 259 -10.39 -14.56 18.06
C ILE A 259 -9.31 -15.09 17.12
N GLY A 260 -8.07 -14.82 17.51
CA GLY A 260 -6.86 -15.25 16.83
C GLY A 260 -6.43 -16.67 17.23
N GLY A 261 -5.18 -17.01 16.88
CA GLY A 261 -4.61 -18.30 17.22
C GLY A 261 -4.22 -18.42 18.69
N GLN A 262 -3.53 -17.43 19.25
CA GLN A 262 -3.01 -17.49 20.62
C GLN A 262 -3.74 -16.61 21.63
N ASP A 263 -4.56 -15.66 21.16
CA ASP A 263 -5.30 -14.75 22.01
C ASP A 263 -6.74 -14.56 21.52
N SER A 264 -7.52 -13.85 22.34
CA SER A 264 -8.86 -13.38 22.01
C SER A 264 -9.06 -11.98 22.59
N LYS A 265 -9.76 -11.12 21.86
CA LYS A 265 -9.93 -9.70 22.20
C LYS A 265 -11.36 -9.29 21.96
N VAL A 266 -11.87 -8.40 22.82
CA VAL A 266 -13.12 -7.69 22.60
C VAL A 266 -12.83 -6.21 22.65
N ILE A 267 -13.23 -5.50 21.59
CA ILE A 267 -12.90 -4.09 21.37
C ILE A 267 -14.22 -3.33 21.24
N ARG A 268 -14.40 -2.28 22.04
CA ARG A 268 -15.57 -1.41 21.97
C ARG A 268 -15.25 -0.18 21.16
N LEU A 269 -16.18 0.18 20.28
CA LEU A 269 -16.11 1.36 19.43
C LEU A 269 -17.17 2.41 19.85
N ASP A 270 -16.85 3.68 19.65
CA ASP A 270 -17.82 4.77 19.62
C ASP A 270 -18.53 4.87 18.26
N ASP A 271 -19.35 5.91 18.09
CA ASP A 271 -20.10 6.14 16.86
C ASP A 271 -19.24 6.62 15.68
N GLU A 272 -18.01 7.08 15.96
CA GLU A 272 -17.03 7.53 14.97
C GLU A 272 -16.02 6.42 14.60
N GLY A 273 -16.11 5.25 15.24
CA GLY A 273 -15.22 4.12 15.03
C GLY A 273 -13.92 4.19 15.82
N ASN A 274 -13.80 5.08 16.80
CA ASN A 274 -12.65 5.13 17.70
C ASN A 274 -12.77 4.04 18.77
N VAL A 275 -11.63 3.48 19.17
CA VAL A 275 -11.57 2.51 20.27
C VAL A 275 -11.76 3.24 21.59
N VAL A 276 -12.83 2.90 22.32
CA VAL A 276 -13.13 3.47 23.64
C VAL A 276 -12.69 2.59 24.79
N ASP A 277 -12.67 1.28 24.58
CA ASP A 277 -12.34 0.30 25.60
C ASP A 277 -11.95 -1.02 24.95
N PHE A 278 -11.13 -1.84 25.61
CA PHE A 278 -10.82 -3.19 25.14
C PHE A 278 -10.51 -4.12 26.30
N VAL A 279 -10.75 -5.42 26.09
CA VAL A 279 -10.30 -6.48 26.98
C VAL A 279 -9.72 -7.62 26.16
N MET A 280 -8.67 -8.26 26.68
CA MET A 280 -8.03 -9.39 26.01
C MET A 280 -7.76 -10.55 26.97
N ASN A 281 -7.68 -11.74 26.40
CA ASN A 281 -7.10 -12.93 27.02
C ASN A 281 -5.92 -13.40 26.15
N ASP A 282 -4.71 -13.20 26.66
CA ASP A 282 -3.42 -13.44 26.01
C ASP A 282 -2.57 -14.53 26.71
N LYS A 283 -2.90 -14.88 27.96
CA LYS A 283 -2.14 -15.85 28.77
C LYS A 283 -2.64 -17.29 28.65
N CYS A 284 -3.84 -17.49 28.10
CA CYS A 284 -4.50 -18.78 28.09
C CYS A 284 -5.00 -19.13 26.68
N SER A 285 -4.60 -20.31 26.18
CA SER A 285 -5.08 -20.82 24.89
C SER A 285 -6.56 -21.21 24.91
N ALA A 286 -7.16 -21.36 26.08
CA ALA A 286 -8.59 -21.64 26.18
C ALA A 286 -9.41 -20.48 25.60
N GLY A 287 -10.23 -20.79 24.61
CA GLY A 287 -11.03 -19.78 23.90
C GLY A 287 -10.34 -19.18 22.68
N THR A 288 -9.23 -19.74 22.21
CA THR A 288 -8.50 -19.26 21.02
C THR A 288 -8.42 -20.35 19.93
N GLY A 289 -7.90 -20.00 18.76
CA GLY A 289 -7.69 -20.96 17.67
C GLY A 289 -6.77 -22.12 18.06
N ARG A 290 -5.77 -21.88 18.92
CA ARG A 290 -4.85 -22.92 19.40
C ARG A 290 -5.57 -24.02 20.18
N PHE A 291 -6.60 -23.67 20.96
CA PHE A 291 -7.44 -24.68 21.61
C PHE A 291 -8.11 -25.56 20.56
N LEU A 292 -8.74 -24.97 19.55
CA LEU A 292 -9.41 -25.73 18.48
C LEU A 292 -8.43 -26.58 17.66
N GLU A 293 -7.22 -26.09 17.37
CA GLU A 293 -6.17 -26.85 16.67
C GLU A 293 -5.77 -28.13 17.43
N VAL A 294 -5.57 -28.02 18.75
CA VAL A 294 -5.23 -29.18 19.59
C VAL A 294 -6.37 -30.19 19.55
N MET A 295 -7.60 -29.72 19.75
CA MET A 295 -8.77 -30.61 19.80
C MET A 295 -9.08 -31.25 18.45
N ALA A 296 -8.88 -30.54 17.34
CA ALA A 296 -9.04 -31.08 16.00
C ALA A 296 -8.05 -32.22 15.75
N ARG A 297 -6.79 -32.05 16.18
CA ARG A 297 -5.76 -33.09 16.13
C ARG A 297 -6.15 -34.30 16.97
N THR A 298 -6.60 -34.09 18.21
CA THR A 298 -7.04 -35.17 19.11
C THR A 298 -8.20 -35.96 18.53
N LEU A 299 -9.13 -35.27 17.85
CA LEU A 299 -10.29 -35.88 17.18
C LEU A 299 -9.95 -36.48 15.80
N GLY A 300 -8.74 -36.28 15.28
CA GLY A 300 -8.34 -36.77 13.96
C GLY A 300 -9.04 -36.09 12.78
N VAL A 301 -9.46 -34.83 12.93
CA VAL A 301 -10.10 -34.03 11.86
C VAL A 301 -9.30 -32.77 11.56
N SER A 302 -9.50 -32.22 10.36
CA SER A 302 -8.99 -30.88 10.06
C SER A 302 -9.76 -29.80 10.81
N ILE A 303 -9.11 -28.64 11.02
CA ILE A 303 -9.76 -27.49 11.67
C ILE A 303 -10.90 -26.92 10.79
N GLU A 304 -10.79 -27.05 9.48
CA GLU A 304 -11.81 -26.68 8.50
C GLU A 304 -13.05 -27.58 8.61
N GLU A 305 -12.87 -28.90 8.77
CA GLU A 305 -13.97 -29.84 8.99
C GLU A 305 -14.66 -29.58 10.32
N MET A 306 -13.88 -29.37 11.40
CA MET A 306 -14.41 -28.98 12.70
C MET A 306 -15.26 -27.70 12.59
N GLY A 307 -14.82 -26.72 11.81
CA GLY A 307 -15.52 -25.45 11.62
C GLY A 307 -16.85 -25.52 10.86
N LYS A 308 -17.10 -26.61 10.12
CA LYS A 308 -18.35 -26.85 9.40
C LYS A 308 -19.44 -27.49 10.27
N VAL A 309 -19.06 -28.07 11.41
CA VAL A 309 -20.02 -28.69 12.35
C VAL A 309 -20.82 -27.59 13.05
N THR A 310 -22.02 -27.35 12.53
CA THR A 310 -22.96 -26.33 13.00
C THR A 310 -24.27 -26.93 13.52
N ASP A 311 -24.49 -28.22 13.28
CA ASP A 311 -25.72 -28.94 13.61
C ASP A 311 -25.98 -28.97 15.11
N LYS A 312 -27.25 -29.22 15.46
CA LYS A 312 -27.64 -29.55 16.82
C LYS A 312 -26.98 -30.87 17.20
N ALA A 313 -26.20 -30.85 18.27
CA ALA A 313 -25.72 -32.06 18.91
C ALA A 313 -26.91 -32.96 19.26
N ARG A 314 -26.73 -34.28 19.11
CA ARG A 314 -27.70 -35.29 19.56
C ARG A 314 -27.69 -35.38 21.08
N GLU A 315 -26.50 -35.36 21.65
CA GLU A 315 -26.26 -35.29 23.09
C GLU A 315 -25.65 -33.92 23.48
N ASP A 316 -26.18 -33.28 24.51
CA ASP A 316 -25.62 -32.01 25.01
C ASP A 316 -24.44 -32.26 25.96
N ILE A 317 -23.26 -32.45 25.38
CA ILE A 317 -22.02 -32.64 26.14
C ILE A 317 -21.53 -31.28 26.68
N THR A 318 -21.00 -31.31 27.91
CA THR A 318 -20.33 -30.16 28.52
C THR A 318 -18.90 -30.51 28.82
N ILE A 319 -17.96 -29.73 28.26
CA ILE A 319 -16.54 -29.82 28.61
C ILE A 319 -16.31 -28.95 29.85
N THR A 320 -15.93 -29.59 30.94
CA THR A 320 -15.76 -28.97 32.26
C THR A 320 -14.39 -28.33 32.42
N SER A 321 -13.38 -28.88 31.72
CA SER A 321 -12.00 -28.44 31.82
C SER A 321 -11.75 -27.13 31.09
N MET A 322 -11.27 -26.13 31.84
CA MET A 322 -10.90 -24.82 31.29
C MET A 322 -9.49 -24.79 30.70
N CYS A 323 -8.59 -25.69 31.12
CA CYS A 323 -7.23 -25.79 30.61
C CYS A 323 -7.21 -26.67 29.36
N THR A 324 -6.56 -26.22 28.28
CA THR A 324 -6.44 -26.97 27.02
C THR A 324 -5.89 -28.39 27.22
N VAL A 325 -4.92 -28.58 28.12
CA VAL A 325 -4.33 -29.90 28.40
C VAL A 325 -5.33 -30.85 29.08
N PHE A 326 -6.12 -30.34 30.01
CA PHE A 326 -7.15 -31.14 30.69
C PHE A 326 -8.37 -31.37 29.80
N ALA A 327 -8.74 -30.37 28.99
CA ALA A 327 -9.79 -30.52 27.99
C ALA A 327 -9.41 -31.58 26.93
N GLU A 328 -8.14 -31.69 26.55
CA GLU A 328 -7.67 -32.73 25.65
C GLU A 328 -7.84 -34.12 26.28
N SER A 329 -7.51 -34.26 27.56
CA SER A 329 -7.72 -35.51 28.31
C SER A 329 -9.21 -35.87 28.41
N GLU A 330 -10.07 -34.88 28.67
CA GLU A 330 -11.53 -35.05 28.73
C GLU A 330 -12.10 -35.45 27.36
N VAL A 331 -11.60 -34.87 26.26
CA VAL A 331 -11.96 -35.26 24.89
C VAL A 331 -11.53 -36.70 24.60
N ILE A 332 -10.33 -37.13 25.02
CA ILE A 332 -9.89 -38.52 24.86
C ILE A 332 -10.82 -39.49 25.61
N SER A 333 -11.26 -39.13 26.82
CA SER A 333 -12.25 -39.93 27.57
C SER A 333 -13.58 -40.03 26.83
N LEU A 334 -14.11 -38.93 26.29
CA LEU A 334 -15.36 -38.94 25.52
C LEU A 334 -15.26 -39.80 24.25
N ILE A 335 -14.09 -39.80 23.59
CA ILE A 335 -13.81 -40.69 22.46
C ILE A 335 -13.83 -42.16 22.91
N ALA A 336 -13.20 -42.49 24.04
CA ALA A 336 -13.18 -43.84 24.59
C ALA A 336 -14.58 -44.33 25.01
N GLU A 337 -15.45 -43.42 25.42
CA GLU A 337 -16.87 -43.67 25.70
C GLU A 337 -17.74 -43.81 24.43
N ASN A 338 -17.15 -43.75 23.24
CA ASN A 338 -17.85 -43.78 21.94
C ASN A 338 -18.90 -42.68 21.75
N LYS A 339 -18.65 -41.49 22.31
CA LYS A 339 -19.50 -40.31 22.05
C LYS A 339 -19.39 -39.88 20.58
N ASP A 340 -20.49 -39.39 20.01
CA ASP A 340 -20.48 -38.90 18.62
C ASP A 340 -19.51 -37.71 18.51
N GLN A 341 -18.61 -37.79 17.52
CA GLN A 341 -17.60 -36.77 17.28
C GLN A 341 -18.22 -35.37 17.09
N ARG A 342 -19.40 -35.28 16.46
CA ARG A 342 -20.11 -34.00 16.27
C ARG A 342 -20.59 -33.41 17.58
N ASP A 343 -21.01 -34.23 18.53
CA ASP A 343 -21.46 -33.79 19.85
C ASP A 343 -20.26 -33.25 20.66
N ILE A 344 -19.09 -33.90 20.56
CA ILE A 344 -17.85 -33.41 21.16
C ILE A 344 -17.45 -32.06 20.54
N ILE A 345 -17.47 -31.94 19.21
CA ILE A 345 -17.16 -30.68 18.51
C ILE A 345 -18.14 -29.56 18.92
N HIS A 346 -19.42 -29.87 19.06
CA HIS A 346 -20.42 -28.91 19.54
C HIS A 346 -20.09 -28.41 20.96
N ALA A 347 -19.68 -29.30 21.87
CA ALA A 347 -19.27 -28.94 23.22
C ALA A 347 -18.00 -28.07 23.23
N LEU A 348 -17.03 -28.37 22.37
CA LEU A 348 -15.81 -27.56 22.18
C LEU A 348 -16.14 -26.15 21.68
N ASN A 349 -17.02 -26.03 20.69
CA ASN A 349 -17.49 -24.73 20.18
C ASN A 349 -18.19 -23.93 21.28
N LYS A 350 -19.03 -24.57 22.12
CA LYS A 350 -19.67 -23.94 23.29
C LYS A 350 -18.64 -23.47 24.32
N ALA A 351 -17.56 -24.21 24.55
CA ALA A 351 -16.51 -23.83 25.48
C ALA A 351 -15.78 -22.55 25.02
N VAL A 352 -15.37 -22.49 23.75
CA VAL A 352 -14.77 -21.30 23.14
C VAL A 352 -15.73 -20.11 23.20
N ALA A 353 -16.99 -20.31 22.81
CA ALA A 353 -18.00 -19.26 22.86
C ALA A 353 -18.24 -18.71 24.27
N SER A 354 -18.18 -19.57 25.30
CA SER A 354 -18.33 -19.13 26.70
C SER A 354 -17.21 -18.18 27.13
N LYS A 355 -15.98 -18.40 26.63
CA LYS A 355 -14.84 -17.51 26.88
C LYS A 355 -15.01 -16.17 26.19
N ALA A 356 -15.38 -16.18 24.91
CA ALA A 356 -15.64 -14.96 24.15
C ALA A 356 -16.73 -14.12 24.81
N VAL A 357 -17.87 -14.73 25.17
CA VAL A 357 -18.97 -14.02 25.85
C VAL A 357 -18.56 -13.50 27.21
N SER A 358 -17.76 -14.24 27.99
CA SER A 358 -17.23 -13.74 29.26
C SER A 358 -16.39 -12.47 29.09
N LEU A 359 -15.61 -12.34 28.02
CA LEU A 359 -14.89 -11.11 27.70
C LEU A 359 -15.84 -9.97 27.34
N ILE A 360 -16.89 -10.26 26.57
CA ILE A 360 -17.94 -9.29 26.21
C ILE A 360 -18.64 -8.78 27.48
N GLU A 361 -19.02 -9.65 28.42
CA GLU A 361 -19.69 -9.24 29.67
C GLU A 361 -18.81 -8.33 30.53
N ARG A 362 -17.49 -8.58 30.59
CA ARG A 362 -16.56 -7.76 31.37
C ARG A 362 -16.46 -6.33 30.87
N ILE A 363 -16.62 -6.16 29.56
CA ILE A 363 -16.60 -4.85 28.90
C ILE A 363 -18.01 -4.24 28.89
N GLY A 364 -19.05 -5.07 28.89
CA GLY A 364 -20.45 -4.66 28.78
C GLY A 364 -20.96 -4.82 27.35
N ARG A 365 -22.17 -5.38 27.24
CA ARG A 365 -22.85 -5.61 25.97
C ARG A 365 -23.23 -4.29 25.31
N LYS A 366 -22.76 -4.11 24.08
CA LYS A 366 -23.18 -3.04 23.17
C LYS A 366 -23.34 -3.75 21.83
N GLY A 367 -24.58 -3.93 21.38
CA GLY A 367 -24.95 -4.72 20.19
C GLY A 367 -24.23 -4.31 18.90
N SER A 368 -24.60 -4.89 17.76
CA SER A 368 -23.85 -4.72 16.50
C SER A 368 -22.43 -5.30 16.60
N TYR A 369 -22.37 -6.61 16.85
CA TYR A 369 -21.13 -7.35 16.97
C TYR A 369 -20.56 -7.72 15.60
N MET A 370 -19.26 -7.51 15.40
CA MET A 370 -18.51 -8.12 14.31
C MET A 370 -17.49 -9.10 14.89
N MET A 371 -17.33 -10.28 14.29
CA MET A 371 -16.25 -11.20 14.67
C MET A 371 -15.17 -11.28 13.60
N THR A 372 -13.91 -11.11 14.01
CA THR A 372 -12.70 -11.13 13.17
C THR A 372 -11.75 -12.24 13.61
N GLY A 373 -10.66 -12.42 12.86
CA GLY A 373 -9.63 -13.41 13.14
C GLY A 373 -9.94 -14.79 12.55
N GLY A 374 -9.00 -15.73 12.71
CA GLY A 374 -9.08 -17.06 12.09
C GLY A 374 -10.27 -17.88 12.57
N VAL A 375 -10.62 -17.80 13.85
CA VAL A 375 -11.70 -18.58 14.44
C VAL A 375 -13.08 -18.11 13.96
N ALA A 376 -13.20 -16.88 13.44
CA ALA A 376 -14.44 -16.42 12.83
C ALA A 376 -14.87 -17.28 11.63
N LYS A 377 -13.95 -18.03 11.00
CA LYS A 377 -14.28 -19.00 9.94
C LYS A 377 -14.98 -20.25 10.47
N ASN A 378 -14.82 -20.58 11.76
CA ASN A 378 -15.54 -21.67 12.41
C ASN A 378 -16.99 -21.25 12.69
N ARG A 379 -17.92 -21.72 11.85
CA ARG A 379 -19.35 -21.39 11.96
C ARG A 379 -19.97 -21.94 13.24
N GLY A 380 -19.48 -23.06 13.75
CA GLY A 380 -19.94 -23.65 15.00
C GLY A 380 -19.67 -22.73 16.21
N VAL A 381 -18.49 -22.12 16.27
CA VAL A 381 -18.15 -21.10 17.29
C VAL A 381 -19.02 -19.86 17.12
N VAL A 382 -19.16 -19.33 15.89
CA VAL A 382 -20.02 -18.16 15.63
C VAL A 382 -21.45 -18.41 16.11
N ASN A 383 -22.06 -19.53 15.71
CA ASN A 383 -23.41 -19.90 16.13
C ASN A 383 -23.55 -20.04 17.65
N ALA A 384 -22.52 -20.61 18.31
CA ALA A 384 -22.52 -20.77 19.76
C ALA A 384 -22.42 -19.42 20.50
N ILE A 385 -21.66 -18.45 19.97
CA ILE A 385 -21.59 -17.09 20.51
C ILE A 385 -22.94 -16.39 20.27
N GLU A 386 -23.49 -16.41 19.05
CA GLU A 386 -24.80 -15.82 18.74
C GLU A 386 -25.90 -16.33 19.66
N LYS A 387 -25.97 -17.65 19.90
CA LYS A 387 -26.95 -18.26 20.80
C LYS A 387 -26.83 -17.77 22.24
N LYS A 388 -25.60 -17.50 22.72
CA LYS A 388 -25.35 -17.00 24.08
C LYS A 388 -25.60 -15.50 24.20
N LEU A 389 -25.33 -14.72 23.15
CA LEU A 389 -25.61 -13.30 23.13
C LEU A 389 -27.10 -13.01 22.94
N GLY A 390 -27.81 -13.86 22.18
CA GLY A 390 -29.18 -13.59 21.73
C GLY A 390 -29.22 -12.63 20.53
N GLU A 391 -28.07 -12.35 19.91
CA GLU A 391 -27.90 -11.39 18.81
C GLU A 391 -27.06 -12.02 17.70
N LYS A 392 -27.26 -11.53 16.47
CA LYS A 392 -26.46 -11.93 15.32
C LYS A 392 -25.10 -11.25 15.31
N ILE A 393 -24.11 -11.97 14.80
CA ILE A 393 -22.75 -11.47 14.65
C ILE A 393 -22.48 -11.29 13.15
N LEU A 394 -22.03 -10.09 12.78
CA LEU A 394 -21.58 -9.82 11.43
C LEU A 394 -20.22 -10.47 11.20
N ILE A 395 -20.11 -11.27 10.14
CA ILE A 395 -18.85 -11.85 9.71
C ILE A 395 -18.46 -11.24 8.36
N PRO A 396 -17.34 -10.52 8.26
CA PRO A 396 -16.86 -10.01 6.97
C PRO A 396 -16.49 -11.17 6.03
N PRO A 397 -16.43 -10.92 4.70
CA PRO A 397 -16.12 -11.96 3.71
C PRO A 397 -14.83 -12.73 3.99
N GLU A 398 -13.78 -12.02 4.41
CA GLU A 398 -12.54 -12.62 4.89
C GLU A 398 -12.20 -12.02 6.27
N PRO A 399 -12.47 -12.73 7.38
CA PRO A 399 -12.29 -12.19 8.72
C PRO A 399 -10.83 -12.15 9.19
N GLN A 400 -9.91 -12.90 8.57
CA GLN A 400 -8.51 -12.90 8.97
C GLN A 400 -7.76 -11.62 8.57
N ILE A 401 -8.21 -10.93 7.51
CA ILE A 401 -7.49 -9.78 6.97
C ILE A 401 -7.88 -8.45 7.60
N ILE A 402 -8.84 -8.42 8.54
CA ILE A 402 -9.41 -7.16 9.04
C ILE A 402 -8.38 -6.30 9.78
N GLY A 403 -7.47 -6.92 10.54
CA GLY A 403 -6.35 -6.21 11.15
C GLY A 403 -5.44 -5.56 10.09
N ALA A 404 -5.08 -6.31 9.06
CA ALA A 404 -4.27 -5.80 7.95
C ALA A 404 -5.00 -4.71 7.14
N LEU A 405 -6.32 -4.85 6.92
CA LEU A 405 -7.15 -3.83 6.27
C LEU A 405 -7.15 -2.52 7.08
N GLY A 406 -7.33 -2.60 8.39
CA GLY A 406 -7.24 -1.43 9.27
C GLY A 406 -5.88 -0.73 9.19
N ALA A 407 -4.79 -1.51 9.17
CA ALA A 407 -3.45 -0.96 8.97
C ALA A 407 -3.30 -0.27 7.60
N ALA A 408 -3.82 -0.86 6.52
CA ALA A 408 -3.78 -0.28 5.18
C ALA A 408 -4.57 1.04 5.10
N LEU A 409 -5.72 1.11 5.77
CA LEU A 409 -6.51 2.35 5.88
C LEU A 409 -5.76 3.45 6.65
N ILE A 410 -5.03 3.09 7.71
CA ILE A 410 -4.18 4.03 8.45
C ILE A 410 -3.00 4.49 7.57
N ALA A 411 -2.43 3.60 6.77
CA ALA A 411 -1.39 3.94 5.81
C ALA A 411 -1.89 5.00 4.81
N LEU A 412 -3.10 4.83 4.27
CA LEU A 412 -3.75 5.82 3.40
C LEU A 412 -3.99 7.17 4.09
N GLU A 413 -4.44 7.17 5.35
CA GLU A 413 -4.74 8.40 6.10
C GLU A 413 -3.50 9.22 6.46
N GLY A 414 -2.29 8.66 6.30
CA GLY A 414 -1.03 9.34 6.62
C GLY A 414 -0.80 9.60 8.11
N LYS A 415 -1.73 9.17 8.98
CA LYS A 415 -1.68 9.40 10.43
C LYS A 415 -0.61 8.58 11.13
#